data_AF-A0A0G1ERI4-F1
#
_entry.id   AF-A0A0G1ERI4-F1
#
_cell.length_a   1.000
_cell.length_b   1.000
_cell.length_c   1.000
_cell.angle_alpha   90.00
_cell.angle_beta   90.00
_cell.angle_gamma   90.00
#
_symmetry.space_group_name_H-M   'P 1'
#
loop_
_entity.id
_entity.type
_entity.pdbx_description
1 polymer ?
#
loop_
_entity_poly.entity_id
_entity_poly.type
_entity_poly.pdbx_seq_one_letter_code
_entity_poly.pdbx_strand_id
1 'polypeptide(L)'
;MQKEMIEWIANTFSKKHSGNDRKRLLMDLKHNPEFVVEVVRKNVPLLAEEWSKEFGRAAIHVTNDTGTPDAFDALARRVFGHLHISLQEELSGVSE
;
A
#
# COMPACT_ATOMS: atom_id res chain seq x y z
N MET A 1 -3.55 -16.03 0.13
CA MET A 1 -4.20 -15.11 1.09
C MET A 1 -3.45 -13.81 1.31
N GLN A 2 -2.26 -13.78 1.95
CA GLN A 2 -1.60 -12.49 2.25
C GLN A 2 -1.18 -11.71 0.99
N LYS A 3 -0.74 -12.40 -0.06
CA LYS A 3 -0.40 -11.79 -1.37
C LYS A 3 -1.61 -11.14 -2.05
N GLU A 4 -2.74 -11.84 -2.15
CA GLU A 4 -3.99 -11.31 -2.73
C GLU A 4 -4.48 -10.05 -1.99
N MET A 5 -4.35 -10.02 -0.66
CA MET A 5 -4.71 -8.84 0.13
C MET A 5 -3.77 -7.67 -0.18
N ILE A 6 -2.46 -7.90 -0.24
CA ILE A 6 -1.47 -6.86 -0.57
C ILE A 6 -1.75 -6.27 -1.96
N GLU A 7 -2.01 -7.12 -2.95
CA GLU A 7 -2.37 -6.72 -4.31
C GLU A 7 -3.65 -5.91 -4.34
N TRP A 8 -4.69 -6.36 -3.62
CA TRP A 8 -5.96 -5.64 -3.53
C TRP A 8 -5.79 -4.27 -2.87
N ILE A 9 -5.09 -4.21 -1.72
CA ILE A 9 -4.84 -2.97 -0.99
C ILE A 9 -4.06 -1.97 -1.87
N ALA A 10 -3.00 -2.43 -2.54
CA ALA A 10 -2.21 -1.60 -3.44
C ALA A 10 -3.05 -1.06 -4.61
N ASN A 11 -3.86 -1.92 -5.25
CA ASN A 11 -4.72 -1.52 -6.34
C ASN A 11 -5.80 -0.52 -5.90
N THR A 12 -6.46 -0.79 -4.77
CA THR A 12 -7.46 0.11 -4.19
C THR A 12 -6.85 1.46 -3.81
N PHE A 13 -5.65 1.45 -3.20
CA PHE A 13 -4.92 2.67 -2.86
C PHE A 13 -4.54 3.48 -4.11
N SER A 14 -4.00 2.84 -5.14
CA SER A 14 -3.65 3.49 -6.41
C SER A 14 -4.86 4.11 -7.11
N LYS A 15 -6.00 3.40 -7.15
CA LYS A 15 -7.24 3.87 -7.78
C LYS A 15 -7.87 5.08 -7.09
N LYS A 16 -7.60 5.30 -5.80
CA LYS A 16 -8.06 6.50 -5.07
C LYS A 16 -7.38 7.79 -5.57
N HIS A 17 -6.27 7.69 -6.31
CA HIS A 17 -5.51 8.83 -6.81
C HIS A 17 -5.73 9.02 -8.31
N SER A 18 -6.20 10.21 -8.72
CA SER A 18 -6.40 10.58 -10.13
C SER A 18 -5.87 11.99 -10.42
N GLY A 19 -5.68 12.33 -11.71
CA GLY A 19 -5.23 13.66 -12.12
C GLY A 19 -3.92 14.09 -11.46
N ASN A 20 -3.92 15.25 -10.80
CA ASN A 20 -2.75 15.82 -10.13
C ASN A 20 -2.32 15.02 -8.89
N ASP A 21 -3.26 14.39 -8.19
CA ASP A 21 -2.96 13.57 -7.01
C ASP A 21 -2.22 12.29 -7.41
N ARG A 22 -2.54 11.72 -8.59
CA ARG A 22 -1.79 10.59 -9.15
C ARG A 22 -0.35 10.97 -9.48
N LYS A 23 -0.14 12.13 -10.11
CA LYS A 23 1.21 12.63 -10.41
C LYS A 23 2.03 12.82 -9.12
N ARG A 24 1.41 13.39 -8.09
CA ARG A 24 2.04 13.57 -6.77
C ARG A 24 2.39 12.23 -6.13
N LEU A 25 1.47 11.26 -6.14
CA LEU A 25 1.74 9.91 -5.65
C LEU A 25 2.92 9.26 -6.39
N LEU A 26 2.99 9.39 -7.72
CA LEU A 26 4.10 8.84 -8.51
C LEU A 26 5.44 9.54 -8.20
N MET A 27 5.44 10.86 -8.01
CA MET A 27 6.64 11.57 -7.54
C MET A 27 7.07 11.11 -6.15
N ASP A 28 6.14 11.00 -5.22
CA ASP A 28 6.43 10.56 -3.86
C ASP A 28 6.89 9.10 -3.82
N LEU A 29 6.33 8.22 -4.66
CA LEU A 29 6.78 6.83 -4.81
C LEU A 29 8.23 6.74 -5.30
N LYS A 30 8.64 7.66 -6.19
CA LYS A 30 9.98 7.67 -6.79
C LYS A 30 11.03 8.35 -5.90
N HIS A 31 10.67 9.46 -5.27
CA HIS A 31 11.61 10.34 -4.58
C HIS A 31 11.46 10.35 -3.05
N ASN A 32 10.28 10.00 -2.53
CA ASN A 32 9.96 10.05 -1.10
C ASN A 32 9.37 8.70 -0.59
N PRO A 33 10.10 7.57 -0.76
CA PRO A 33 9.56 6.24 -0.47
C PRO A 33 9.09 6.06 0.98
N GLU A 34 9.82 6.60 1.96
CA GLU A 34 9.43 6.50 3.37
C GLU A 34 8.14 7.28 3.67
N PHE A 35 7.93 8.42 3.01
CA PHE A 35 6.67 9.17 3.13
C PHE A 35 5.49 8.35 2.60
N VAL A 36 5.65 7.67 1.46
CA VAL A 36 4.60 6.80 0.93
C VAL A 36 4.35 5.61 1.85
N VAL A 37 5.38 5.00 2.42
CA VAL A 37 5.23 3.93 3.40
C VAL A 37 4.42 4.40 4.62
N GLU A 38 4.69 5.60 5.14
CA GLU A 38 3.90 6.17 6.24
C GLU A 38 2.43 6.43 5.86
N VAL A 39 2.18 6.98 4.67
CA VAL A 39 0.82 7.21 4.16
C VAL A 39 0.07 5.89 4.01
N VAL A 40 0.71 4.89 3.40
CA VAL A 40 0.14 3.55 3.23
C VAL A 40 -0.12 2.93 4.60
N ARG A 41 0.82 3.02 5.55
CA ARG A 41 0.66 2.49 6.92
C ARG A 41 -0.57 3.06 7.64
N LYS A 42 -0.90 4.34 7.44
CA LYS A 42 -2.11 4.95 7.99
C LYS A 42 -3.41 4.44 7.33
N ASN A 43 -3.34 4.02 6.07
CA ASN A 43 -4.49 3.55 5.30
C ASN A 43 -4.70 2.03 5.37
N VAL A 44 -3.64 1.26 5.62
CA VAL A 44 -3.65 -0.20 5.63
C VAL A 44 -4.69 -0.79 6.61
N PRO A 45 -4.85 -0.32 7.85
CA PRO A 45 -5.85 -0.88 8.76
C PRO A 45 -7.28 -0.80 8.21
N LEU A 46 -7.64 0.35 7.64
CA LEU A 46 -8.95 0.56 7.03
C LEU A 46 -9.11 -0.33 5.79
N LEU A 47 -8.12 -0.36 4.90
CA LEU A 47 -8.16 -1.14 3.67
C LEU A 47 -8.19 -2.66 3.94
N ALA A 48 -7.51 -3.13 5.00
CA ALA A 48 -7.56 -4.52 5.42
C ALA A 48 -8.94 -4.91 5.96
N GLU A 49 -9.62 -4.00 6.68
CA GLU A 49 -11.00 -4.20 7.12
C GLU A 49 -11.98 -4.21 5.94
N GLU A 50 -11.82 -3.31 4.97
CA GLU A 50 -12.63 -3.29 3.73
C GLU A 50 -12.48 -4.60 2.95
N TRP A 51 -11.24 -5.09 2.78
CA TRP A 51 -10.97 -6.38 2.13
C TRP A 51 -11.62 -7.55 2.88
N SER A 52 -11.54 -7.56 4.21
CA SER A 52 -12.17 -8.59 5.04
C SER A 52 -13.68 -8.66 4.81
N LYS A 53 -14.35 -7.51 4.75
CA LYS A 53 -15.79 -7.40 4.45
C LYS A 53 -16.11 -7.85 3.03
N GLU A 54 -15.34 -7.40 2.04
CA GLU A 54 -15.60 -7.68 0.62
C GLU A 54 -15.48 -9.16 0.28
N PHE A 55 -14.50 -9.86 0.86
CA PHE A 55 -14.23 -11.27 0.55
C PHE A 55 -14.77 -12.25 1.60
N GLY A 56 -15.48 -11.77 2.63
CA GLY A 56 -15.96 -12.61 3.74
C GLY A 56 -14.84 -13.37 4.46
N ARG A 57 -13.61 -12.82 4.43
CA ARG A 57 -12.42 -13.42 5.04
C ARG A 57 -12.19 -12.77 6.39
N ALA A 58 -11.85 -13.53 7.42
CA ALA A 58 -11.50 -12.95 8.72
C ALA A 58 -10.41 -11.89 8.53
N ALA A 59 -10.59 -10.71 9.14
CA ALA A 59 -9.57 -9.68 9.13
C ALA A 59 -8.26 -10.32 9.56
N ILE A 60 -7.22 -10.20 8.74
CA ILE A 60 -5.94 -10.83 9.06
C ILE A 60 -5.51 -10.28 10.41
N HIS A 61 -5.48 -11.14 11.42
CA HIS A 61 -4.76 -10.87 12.64
C HIS A 61 -3.30 -10.70 12.23
N VAL A 62 -2.88 -9.46 12.03
CA VAL A 62 -1.48 -9.12 11.79
C VAL A 62 -0.79 -9.22 13.16
N THR A 63 -0.67 -10.45 13.68
CA THR A 63 0.05 -10.72 14.91
C THR A 63 1.53 -10.49 14.64
N ASN A 64 2.16 -9.62 15.43
CA ASN A 64 3.58 -9.76 15.62
C ASN A 64 3.78 -11.04 16.47
N ASP A 65 4.78 -11.84 16.15
CA ASP A 65 5.23 -12.93 17.03
C ASP A 65 6.27 -12.41 18.06
N THR A 66 6.50 -11.10 18.15
CA THR A 66 7.76 -10.55 18.71
C THR A 66 7.66 -9.26 19.54
N GLY A 67 6.48 -8.76 19.88
CA GLY A 67 6.30 -7.55 20.69
C GLY A 67 6.69 -6.21 20.03
N THR A 68 6.98 -6.17 18.72
CA THR A 68 7.36 -4.94 18.00
C THR A 68 6.16 -4.17 17.41
N PRO A 69 6.23 -2.82 17.28
CA PRO A 69 5.18 -1.99 16.66
C PRO A 69 4.85 -2.22 15.16
N ASP A 70 5.37 -3.27 14.51
CA ASP A 70 5.68 -3.25 13.08
C ASP A 70 4.89 -4.19 12.16
N ALA A 71 3.80 -4.80 12.62
CA ALA A 71 2.98 -5.66 11.76
C ALA A 71 2.34 -4.86 10.59
N PHE A 72 1.80 -3.67 10.90
CA PHE A 72 1.27 -2.74 9.90
C PHE A 72 2.34 -2.04 9.09
N ASP A 73 3.52 -1.78 9.67
CA ASP A 73 4.66 -1.20 8.96
C ASP A 73 5.22 -2.19 7.92
N ALA A 74 5.42 -3.44 8.32
CA ALA A 74 5.85 -4.51 7.43
C ALA A 74 4.83 -4.73 6.29
N LEU A 75 3.53 -4.66 6.61
CA LEU A 75 2.47 -4.74 5.60
C LEU A 75 2.49 -3.51 4.67
N ALA A 76 2.68 -2.31 5.20
CA ALA A 76 2.79 -1.09 4.42
C ALA A 76 3.99 -1.10 3.47
N ARG A 77 5.16 -1.57 3.93
CA ARG A 77 6.36 -1.74 3.09
C ARG A 77 6.12 -2.75 1.96
N ARG A 78 5.38 -3.84 2.23
CA ARG A 78 5.01 -4.81 1.18
C ARG A 78 4.02 -4.23 0.16
N VAL A 79 3.04 -3.46 0.62
CA VAL A 79 2.09 -2.74 -0.26
C VAL A 79 2.83 -1.69 -1.11
N PHE A 80 3.75 -0.93 -0.51
CA PHE A 80 4.64 -0.01 -1.23
C PHE A 80 5.45 -0.74 -2.30
N GLY A 81 6.08 -1.87 -1.95
CA GLY A 81 6.84 -2.66 -2.92
C GLY A 81 5.98 -3.11 -4.10
N HIS A 82 4.73 -3.51 -3.84
CA HIS A 82 3.79 -3.86 -4.91
C HIS A 82 3.38 -2.64 -5.75
N LEU A 83 3.10 -1.49 -5.13
CA LEU A 83 2.81 -0.24 -5.85
C LEU A 83 3.97 0.16 -6.78
N HIS A 84 5.21 0.08 -6.28
CA HIS A 84 6.39 0.45 -7.04
C HIS A 84 6.61 -0.45 -8.26
N ILE A 85 6.33 -1.75 -8.14
CA ILE A 85 6.40 -2.70 -9.27
C ILE A 85 5.25 -2.46 -10.24
N SER A 86 4.01 -2.40 -9.75
CA SER A 86 2.81 -2.30 -10.59
C SER A 86 2.70 -0.96 -11.33
N LEU A 87 3.38 0.09 -10.85
CA LEU A 87 3.40 1.42 -11.47
C LEU A 87 4.74 1.74 -12.16
N GLN A 88 5.62 0.75 -12.34
CA GLN A 88 6.99 0.98 -12.82
C GLN A 88 7.05 1.71 -14.17
N GLU A 89 6.14 1.41 -15.09
CA GLU A 89 6.07 2.09 -16.39
C GLU A 89 5.71 3.58 -16.24
N GLU A 90 4.73 3.90 -15.38
CA GLU A 90 4.35 5.28 -15.09
C GLU A 90 5.46 6.03 -14.34
N LEU A 91 6.12 5.37 -13.38
CA LEU A 91 7.26 5.92 -12.63
C LEU A 91 8.46 6.24 -13.54
N SER A 92 8.67 5.44 -14.61
CA SER A 92 9.72 5.68 -15.59
C SER A 92 9.47 6.95 -16.40
N GLY A 93 8.20 7.35 -16.58
CA GLY A 93 7.81 8.60 -17.24
C GLY A 93 7.82 9.84 -16.34
N VAL A 94 8.00 9.68 -15.02
CA VAL A 94 8.13 10.81 -14.09
C VAL A 94 9.53 11.40 -14.22
N SER A 95 9.64 12.62 -14.73
CA SER A 95 10.90 13.38 -14.75
C SER A 95 11.10 14.11 -13.41
N GLU A 96 12.37 14.34 -13.05
CA GLU A 96 12.79 15.14 -11.88
C GLU A 96 12.32 16.60 -11.95
#